data_AF-A0A372K0H6-F1
#
_entry.id   AF-A0A372K0H6-F1
#
_cell.length_a   1.000
_cell.length_b   1.000
_cell.length_c   1.000
_cell.angle_alpha   90.00
_cell.angle_beta   90.00
_cell.angle_gamma   90.00
#
_symmetry.space_group_name_H-M   'P 1'
#
loop_
_entity.id
_entity.type
_entity.pdbx_description
1 polymer ?
#
loop_
_entity_poly.entity_id
_entity_poly.type
_entity_poly.pdbx_seq_one_letter_code
_entity_poly.pdbx_strand_id
1 'polypeptide(L)'
;MFIVAQPHNPSSSSSELCAPDSAAPVRGGFTSTRFVLVEPSHPGNVGAAARALKTMGFSRLVLVAPRVPHVQSDPEAIAMASGADDVLAGAHVVPTLADALNGVQWSVALTARLREYGPPQFAPRAAAAHAREHAVHGDIALVFGNERTGLSNEDVERCSVLAHIPANPAYSSLNLAQAVQVLAYELRTAYLGDDGASAGAGSASGLPNADGQGAAAGALAPSDDIERMYVHLENALIALEFLDPANPKKLMSRLRRLFARSGLEREEVNIVRGIAKHILLNVKTPKSDARTGAAPDDESA
;
A
#
# COMPACT_ATOMS: atom_id res chain seq x y z
N MET A 1 25.10 23.42 4.26
CA MET A 1 24.51 22.76 5.44
C MET A 1 23.49 23.74 6.02
N PHE A 2 22.21 23.63 5.65
CA PHE A 2 21.17 24.48 6.24
C PHE A 2 20.78 23.86 7.58
N ILE A 3 21.29 24.43 8.66
CA ILE A 3 20.85 24.13 10.03
C ILE A 3 19.62 25.00 10.27
N VAL A 4 18.46 24.37 10.44
CA VAL A 4 17.27 25.08 10.94
C VAL A 4 17.49 25.27 12.44
N ALA A 5 17.79 26.51 12.83
CA ALA A 5 17.90 26.90 14.23
C ALA A 5 16.54 26.81 14.93
N GLN A 6 16.51 26.25 16.13
CA GLN A 6 15.35 26.24 17.02
C GLN A 6 15.13 27.67 17.59
N PRO A 7 13.91 28.23 17.61
CA PRO A 7 13.68 29.52 18.25
C PRO A 7 13.61 29.39 19.78
N HIS A 8 14.28 30.30 20.47
CA HIS A 8 14.20 30.49 21.93
C HIS A 8 12.83 31.06 22.34
N ASN A 9 12.31 30.57 23.47
CA ASN A 9 11.04 30.96 24.07
C ASN A 9 11.23 32.02 25.16
N PRO A 10 10.51 33.16 25.15
CA PRO A 10 10.34 34.00 26.33
C PRO A 10 8.95 33.78 26.98
N SER A 11 8.92 33.91 28.30
CA SER A 11 7.81 33.58 29.20
C SER A 11 6.64 34.59 29.23
N SER A 12 5.44 34.02 29.41
CA SER A 12 4.23 34.46 30.14
C SER A 12 3.38 35.65 29.65
N SER A 13 2.09 35.41 29.37
CA SER A 13 0.96 35.82 30.24
C SER A 13 -0.39 35.31 29.68
N SER A 14 -1.32 35.04 30.61
CA SER A 14 -2.57 34.32 30.42
C SER A 14 -3.72 35.19 29.91
N SER A 15 -4.52 34.68 28.97
CA SER A 15 -5.95 34.99 28.85
C SER A 15 -6.70 33.84 28.19
N GLU A 16 -7.67 33.29 28.92
CA GLU A 16 -8.59 32.25 28.47
C GLU A 16 -9.50 32.78 27.36
N LEU A 17 -9.50 32.11 26.20
CA LEU A 17 -10.61 32.13 25.26
C LEU A 17 -10.86 30.70 24.77
N CYS A 18 -12.13 30.32 24.92
CA CYS A 18 -12.79 29.08 24.56
C CYS A 18 -12.25 28.46 23.24
N ALA A 19 -11.63 27.27 23.34
CA ALA A 19 -11.21 26.50 22.17
C ALA A 19 -12.36 25.60 21.69
N PRO A 20 -12.68 25.60 20.38
CA PRO A 20 -13.64 24.65 19.82
C PRO A 20 -13.05 23.23 19.83
N ASP A 21 -13.96 22.25 19.93
CA ASP A 21 -13.77 20.80 20.03
C ASP A 21 -12.37 20.27 19.67
N SER A 22 -11.75 19.61 20.66
CA SER A 22 -10.59 18.77 20.45
C SER A 22 -10.95 17.69 19.44
N ALA A 23 -10.52 17.86 18.20
CA ALA A 23 -10.49 16.79 17.22
C ALA A 23 -9.87 15.55 17.89
N ALA A 24 -10.61 14.45 17.88
CA ALA A 24 -10.15 13.18 18.41
C ALA A 24 -8.71 12.92 17.93
N PRO A 25 -7.81 12.39 18.78
CA PRO A 25 -6.44 12.12 18.36
C PRO A 25 -6.51 11.23 17.12
N VAL A 26 -6.01 11.72 15.99
CA VAL A 26 -6.00 10.96 14.75
C VAL A 26 -5.17 9.69 15.04
N ARG A 27 -5.86 8.59 15.33
CA ARG A 27 -5.28 7.26 15.24
C ARG A 27 -5.07 7.06 13.74
N GLY A 28 -3.84 7.25 13.30
CA GLY A 28 -3.52 7.26 11.88
C GLY A 28 -2.68 8.48 11.53
N GLY A 29 -1.63 8.29 10.73
CA GLY A 29 -0.71 9.37 10.37
C GLY A 29 0.74 8.90 10.36
N PHE A 30 1.64 9.71 10.94
CA PHE A 30 3.06 9.42 11.02
C PHE A 30 3.38 8.04 11.67
N THR A 31 2.59 7.63 12.67
CA THR A 31 2.80 6.36 13.38
C THR A 31 2.15 5.15 12.70
N SER A 32 1.19 5.35 11.79
CA SER A 32 0.58 4.26 11.00
C SER A 32 1.18 4.12 9.59
N THR A 33 2.20 4.91 9.27
CA THR A 33 2.85 4.89 7.95
C THR A 33 4.14 4.09 7.99
N ARG A 34 4.21 3.01 7.22
CA ARG A 34 5.43 2.22 7.00
C ARG A 34 6.11 2.65 5.70
N PHE A 35 7.43 2.76 5.74
CA PHE A 35 8.26 2.91 4.53
C PHE A 35 9.02 1.60 4.33
N VAL A 36 8.80 0.95 3.18
CA VAL A 36 9.30 -0.39 2.88
C VAL A 36 10.33 -0.29 1.76
N LEU A 37 11.58 -0.67 2.05
CA LEU A 37 12.64 -0.74 1.04
C LEU A 37 12.87 -2.21 0.66
N VAL A 38 12.61 -2.54 -0.61
CA VAL A 38 12.73 -3.90 -1.14
C VAL A 38 14.10 -4.12 -1.76
N GLU A 39 14.84 -5.09 -1.22
CA GLU A 39 16.19 -5.48 -1.62
C GLU A 39 17.17 -4.29 -1.80
N PRO A 40 17.28 -3.33 -0.86
CA PRO A 40 18.24 -2.24 -1.00
C PRO A 40 19.66 -2.79 -1.14
N SER A 41 20.42 -2.24 -2.10
CA SER A 41 21.77 -2.72 -2.44
C SER A 41 22.87 -2.01 -1.68
N HIS A 42 22.67 -0.72 -1.40
CA HIS A 42 23.69 0.13 -0.80
C HIS A 42 23.30 0.56 0.62
N PRO A 43 24.08 0.21 1.65
CA PRO A 43 23.83 0.63 3.03
C PRO A 43 23.67 2.14 3.19
N GLY A 44 24.49 2.93 2.49
CA GLY A 44 24.37 4.40 2.50
C GLY A 44 22.99 4.93 2.09
N ASN A 45 22.30 4.26 1.15
CA ASN A 45 20.93 4.64 0.76
C ASN A 45 19.91 4.35 1.87
N VAL A 46 20.10 3.27 2.63
CA VAL A 46 19.24 2.93 3.77
C VAL A 46 19.40 3.99 4.86
N GLY A 47 20.65 4.37 5.17
CA GLY A 47 20.94 5.46 6.09
C GLY A 47 20.34 6.80 5.65
N ALA A 48 20.57 7.19 4.40
CA ALA A 48 20.02 8.42 3.84
C ALA A 48 18.48 8.41 3.79
N ALA A 49 17.85 7.26 3.56
CA ALA A 49 16.40 7.10 3.66
C ALA A 49 15.92 7.28 5.11
N ALA A 50 16.56 6.64 6.10
CA ALA A 50 16.24 6.84 7.51
C ALA A 50 16.33 8.32 7.91
N ARG A 51 17.35 9.04 7.43
CA ARG A 51 17.48 10.48 7.59
C ARG A 51 16.28 11.23 6.99
N ALA A 52 15.93 10.95 5.74
CA ALA A 52 14.79 11.58 5.06
C ALA A 52 13.50 11.36 5.85
N LEU A 53 13.25 10.14 6.32
CA LEU A 53 12.10 9.80 7.15
C LEU A 53 12.06 10.61 8.44
N LYS A 54 13.14 10.61 9.21
CA LYS A 54 13.21 11.35 10.48
C LYS A 54 12.98 12.85 10.27
N THR A 55 13.58 13.40 9.22
CA THR A 55 13.41 14.83 8.87
C THR A 55 11.95 15.16 8.57
N MET A 56 11.21 14.20 7.99
CA MET A 56 9.78 14.36 7.69
C MET A 56 8.85 13.89 8.83
N GLY A 57 9.39 13.44 9.97
CA GLY A 57 8.62 13.01 11.14
C GLY A 57 8.18 11.54 11.14
N PHE A 58 8.72 10.72 10.25
CA PHE A 58 8.44 9.28 10.17
C PHE A 58 9.55 8.45 10.82
N SER A 59 9.17 7.31 11.40
CA SER A 59 10.11 6.42 12.09
C SER A 59 9.98 4.93 11.75
N ARG A 60 8.90 4.51 11.07
CA ARG A 60 8.67 3.09 10.75
C ARG A 60 9.29 2.72 9.40
N LEU A 61 10.56 2.33 9.45
CA LEU A 61 11.30 1.79 8.31
C LEU A 61 11.26 0.25 8.34
N VAL A 62 10.95 -0.37 7.20
CA VAL A 62 10.97 -1.82 7.01
C VAL A 62 11.89 -2.15 5.83
N LEU A 63 12.77 -3.13 6.00
CA LEU A 63 13.73 -3.56 5.00
C LEU A 63 13.39 -5.00 4.61
N VAL A 64 13.01 -5.20 3.35
CA VAL A 64 12.72 -6.53 2.81
C VAL A 64 13.98 -7.06 2.16
N ALA A 65 14.51 -8.17 2.68
CA ALA A 65 15.68 -8.86 2.13
C ALA A 65 16.83 -7.93 1.69
N PRO A 66 17.37 -7.04 2.55
CA PRO A 66 18.47 -6.15 2.19
C PRO A 66 19.68 -6.97 1.71
N ARG A 67 20.34 -6.53 0.64
CA ARG A 67 21.46 -7.29 0.03
C ARG A 67 22.69 -7.33 0.93
N VAL A 68 22.81 -6.36 1.83
CA VAL A 68 23.84 -6.32 2.86
C VAL A 68 23.22 -6.79 4.19
N PRO A 69 23.71 -7.89 4.78
CA PRO A 69 23.28 -8.32 6.11
C PRO A 69 23.59 -7.27 7.17
N HIS A 70 22.77 -7.19 8.20
CA HIS A 70 22.97 -6.27 9.34
C HIS A 70 23.17 -4.79 8.94
N VAL A 71 22.50 -4.35 7.86
CA VAL A 71 22.62 -2.98 7.31
C VAL A 71 22.36 -1.88 8.34
N GLN A 72 21.61 -2.17 9.40
CA GLN A 72 21.33 -1.22 10.50
C GLN A 72 22.57 -0.85 11.31
N SER A 73 23.56 -1.74 11.37
CA SER A 73 24.85 -1.54 12.05
C SER A 73 26.00 -1.25 11.06
N ASP A 74 25.70 -1.11 9.78
CA ASP A 74 26.72 -0.85 8.76
C ASP A 74 27.29 0.58 8.93
N PRO A 75 28.63 0.75 8.94
CA PRO A 75 29.25 2.06 9.12
C PRO A 75 28.83 3.12 8.08
N GLU A 76 28.59 2.71 6.83
CA GLU A 76 28.13 3.62 5.77
C GLU A 76 26.67 4.02 6.02
N ALA A 77 25.80 3.08 6.40
CA ALA A 77 24.42 3.39 6.74
C ALA A 77 24.32 4.35 7.94
N ILE A 78 25.10 4.11 9.00
CA ILE A 78 25.16 4.98 10.19
C ILE A 78 25.66 6.38 9.80
N ALA A 79 26.75 6.47 9.05
CA ALA A 79 27.30 7.74 8.60
C ALA A 79 26.28 8.55 7.78
N MET A 80 25.55 7.88 6.88
CA MET A 80 24.54 8.52 6.02
C MET A 80 23.24 8.86 6.76
N ALA A 81 22.89 8.13 7.83
CA ALA A 81 21.75 8.44 8.69
C ALA A 81 21.90 9.77 9.43
N SER A 82 23.14 10.16 9.78
CA SER A 82 23.50 11.50 10.25
C SER A 82 22.52 12.07 11.29
N GLY A 83 22.37 11.38 12.43
CA GLY A 83 21.46 11.75 13.52
C GLY A 83 20.08 11.10 13.46
N ALA A 84 19.82 10.25 12.47
CA ALA A 84 18.65 9.37 12.37
C ALA A 84 18.93 7.92 12.76
N ASP A 85 19.88 7.72 13.67
CA ASP A 85 20.34 6.41 14.15
C ASP A 85 19.20 5.60 14.81
N ASP A 86 18.27 6.28 15.47
CA ASP A 86 17.05 5.70 16.04
C ASP A 86 16.12 5.08 14.99
N VAL A 87 15.92 5.76 13.85
CA VAL A 87 15.09 5.22 12.75
C VAL A 87 15.80 4.06 12.05
N LEU A 88 17.12 4.15 11.85
CA LEU A 88 17.91 3.09 11.25
C LEU A 88 17.97 1.84 12.16
N ALA A 89 18.29 2.02 13.45
CA ALA A 89 18.35 0.95 14.43
C ALA A 89 16.96 0.36 14.73
N GLY A 90 15.91 1.17 14.64
CA GLY A 90 14.52 0.73 14.76
C GLY A 90 13.95 0.08 13.50
N ALA A 91 14.70 0.00 12.40
CA ALA A 91 14.20 -0.61 11.17
C ALA A 91 13.89 -2.11 11.35
N HIS A 92 12.77 -2.59 10.81
CA HIS A 92 12.43 -4.00 10.88
C HIS A 92 12.91 -4.71 9.62
N VAL A 93 13.73 -5.75 9.77
CA VAL A 93 14.18 -6.57 8.63
C VAL A 93 13.28 -7.80 8.50
N VAL A 94 12.70 -8.01 7.32
CA VAL A 94 11.80 -9.13 7.02
C VAL A 94 12.19 -9.82 5.70
N PRO A 95 11.84 -11.10 5.50
CA PRO A 95 12.31 -11.84 4.33
C PRO A 95 11.53 -11.52 3.06
N THR A 96 10.23 -11.19 3.16
CA THR A 96 9.38 -10.95 1.97
C THR A 96 8.57 -9.66 2.05
N LEU A 97 8.12 -9.17 0.89
CA LEU A 97 7.20 -8.03 0.84
C LEU A 97 5.84 -8.36 1.50
N ALA A 98 5.40 -9.62 1.42
CA ALA A 98 4.18 -10.07 2.09
C ALA A 98 4.27 -9.90 3.62
N ASP A 99 5.44 -10.14 4.22
CA ASP A 99 5.66 -9.91 5.65
C ASP A 99 5.64 -8.42 5.99
N ALA A 100 6.24 -7.58 5.15
CA ALA A 100 6.24 -6.12 5.35
C ALA A 100 4.83 -5.51 5.24
N LEU A 101 3.99 -6.06 4.36
CA LEU A 101 2.61 -5.64 4.12
C LEU A 101 1.59 -6.33 5.03
N ASN A 102 2.02 -7.21 5.94
CA ASN A 102 1.10 -7.88 6.85
C ASN A 102 0.35 -6.85 7.71
N GLY A 103 -0.99 -6.94 7.70
CA GLY A 103 -1.87 -6.02 8.42
C GLY A 103 -1.95 -4.60 7.85
N VAL A 104 -1.35 -4.32 6.69
CA VAL A 104 -1.45 -3.02 5.99
C VAL A 104 -2.73 -2.97 5.17
N GLN A 105 -3.54 -1.93 5.33
CA GLN A 105 -4.82 -1.75 4.64
C GLN A 105 -4.66 -1.10 3.27
N TRP A 106 -3.62 -0.29 3.08
CA TRP A 106 -3.38 0.39 1.81
C TRP A 106 -1.90 0.60 1.53
N SER A 107 -1.48 0.35 0.29
CA SER A 107 -0.07 0.39 -0.08
C SER A 107 0.18 1.05 -1.44
N VAL A 108 1.30 1.76 -1.54
CA VAL A 108 1.75 2.48 -2.73
C VAL A 108 3.06 1.91 -3.20
N ALA A 109 3.09 1.34 -4.40
CA ALA A 109 4.35 0.99 -5.06
C ALA A 109 4.89 2.19 -5.84
N LEU A 110 6.11 2.62 -5.54
CA LEU A 110 6.80 3.62 -6.36
C LEU A 110 7.44 2.94 -7.58
N THR A 111 7.10 3.43 -8.78
CA THR A 111 7.66 2.93 -10.04
C THR A 111 7.84 4.05 -11.06
N ALA A 112 8.96 4.00 -11.79
CA ALA A 112 9.21 4.88 -12.94
C ALA A 112 8.55 4.35 -14.25
N ARG A 113 8.07 3.11 -14.26
CA ARG A 113 7.55 2.44 -15.46
C ARG A 113 6.03 2.45 -15.47
N LEU A 114 5.46 2.96 -16.55
CA LEU A 114 4.06 2.74 -16.92
C LEU A 114 3.85 1.26 -17.25
N ARG A 115 2.76 0.69 -16.75
CA ARG A 115 2.41 -0.72 -17.00
C ARG A 115 1.01 -0.80 -17.60
N GLU A 116 0.87 -1.65 -18.62
CA GLU A 116 -0.39 -1.89 -19.33
C GLU A 116 -1.46 -2.52 -18.41
N TYR A 117 -0.99 -3.37 -17.48
CA TYR A 117 -1.78 -4.00 -16.44
C TYR A 117 -1.11 -3.73 -15.10
N GLY A 118 -1.86 -3.15 -14.17
CA GLY A 118 -1.40 -2.85 -12.83
C GLY A 118 -2.45 -2.08 -12.04
N PRO A 119 -2.19 -1.81 -10.76
CA PRO A 119 -3.02 -0.95 -9.93
C PRO A 119 -3.15 0.47 -10.55
N PRO A 120 -4.17 1.25 -10.14
CA PRO A 120 -4.28 2.65 -10.58
C PRO A 120 -3.02 3.45 -10.20
N GLN A 121 -2.64 4.41 -11.05
CA GLN A 121 -1.42 5.20 -10.91
C GLN A 121 -1.73 6.65 -10.55
N PHE A 122 -0.99 7.19 -9.60
CA PHE A 122 -1.11 8.55 -9.10
C PHE A 122 0.22 9.32 -9.18
N ALA A 123 0.13 10.64 -9.26
CA ALA A 123 1.26 11.53 -8.98
C ALA A 123 1.53 11.57 -7.46
N PRO A 124 2.76 11.94 -7.01
CA PRO A 124 3.14 11.94 -5.60
C PRO A 124 2.15 12.64 -4.67
N ARG A 125 1.67 13.83 -5.07
CA ARG A 125 0.71 14.62 -4.29
C ARG A 125 -0.65 13.94 -4.13
N ALA A 126 -1.18 13.40 -5.22
CA ALA A 126 -2.44 12.67 -5.20
C ALA A 126 -2.32 11.36 -4.40
N ALA A 127 -1.21 10.65 -4.55
CA ALA A 127 -0.91 9.46 -3.76
C ALA A 127 -0.84 9.79 -2.26
N ALA A 128 -0.24 10.92 -1.89
CA ALA A 128 -0.17 11.39 -0.50
C ALA A 128 -1.55 11.77 0.06
N ALA A 129 -2.42 12.40 -0.74
CA ALA A 129 -3.79 12.71 -0.33
C ALA A 129 -4.58 11.43 -0.02
N HIS A 130 -4.55 10.45 -0.93
CA HIS A 130 -5.18 9.15 -0.70
C HIS A 130 -4.55 8.38 0.47
N ALA A 131 -3.22 8.43 0.62
CA ALA A 131 -2.53 7.84 1.76
C ALA A 131 -3.06 8.39 3.09
N ARG A 132 -3.30 9.71 3.15
CA ARG A 132 -3.89 10.34 4.33
C ARG A 132 -5.31 9.86 4.61
N GLU A 133 -6.15 9.78 3.58
CA GLU A 133 -7.52 9.26 3.69
C GLU A 133 -7.52 7.81 4.20
N HIS A 134 -6.64 6.95 3.69
CA HIS A 134 -6.56 5.55 4.11
C HIS A 134 -5.91 5.35 5.49
N ALA A 135 -5.00 6.23 5.91
CA ALA A 135 -4.29 6.10 7.17
C ALA A 135 -5.19 6.21 8.42
N VAL A 136 -6.41 6.78 8.29
CA VAL A 136 -7.40 6.80 9.39
C VAL A 136 -8.05 5.43 9.60
N HIS A 137 -8.00 4.57 8.59
CA HIS A 137 -8.60 3.23 8.61
C HIS A 137 -7.60 2.12 8.96
N GLY A 138 -6.31 2.46 9.11
CA GLY A 138 -5.28 1.52 9.55
C GLY A 138 -3.86 1.90 9.13
N ASP A 139 -2.98 0.89 9.13
CA ASP A 139 -1.61 1.01 8.67
C ASP A 139 -1.56 1.13 7.14
N ILE A 140 -0.73 2.05 6.66
CA ILE A 140 -0.40 2.19 5.24
C ILE A 140 1.08 1.88 4.98
N ALA A 141 1.42 1.57 3.72
CA ALA A 141 2.81 1.34 3.33
C ALA A 141 3.19 2.06 2.04
N LEU A 142 4.35 2.70 2.02
CA LEU A 142 5.00 3.21 0.82
C LEU A 142 6.17 2.29 0.49
N VAL A 143 6.11 1.66 -0.68
CA VAL A 143 7.00 0.58 -1.10
C VAL A 143 7.95 1.07 -2.20
N PHE A 144 9.24 0.92 -1.96
CA PHE A 144 10.32 1.35 -2.84
C PHE A 144 11.16 0.14 -3.24
N GLY A 145 11.48 0.05 -4.52
CA GLY A 145 12.27 -1.06 -5.05
C GLY A 145 13.77 -0.86 -4.98
N ASN A 146 14.49 -1.90 -5.39
CA ASN A 146 15.93 -1.90 -5.59
C ASN A 146 16.38 -0.77 -6.53
N GLU A 147 17.54 -0.18 -6.27
CA GLU A 147 18.04 0.99 -7.00
C GLU A 147 18.25 0.74 -8.49
N ARG A 148 18.61 -0.48 -8.87
CA ARG A 148 18.91 -0.85 -10.26
C ARG A 148 17.73 -1.49 -10.95
N THR A 149 17.03 -2.41 -10.27
CA THR A 149 15.97 -3.22 -10.88
C THR A 149 14.57 -2.69 -10.61
N GLY A 150 14.40 -1.81 -9.63
CA GLY A 150 13.09 -1.38 -9.14
C GLY A 150 12.33 -2.53 -8.46
N LEU A 151 10.99 -2.39 -8.40
CA LEU A 151 10.08 -3.42 -7.90
C LEU A 151 9.80 -4.47 -8.99
N SER A 152 9.68 -5.73 -8.59
CA SER A 152 9.29 -6.80 -9.50
C SER A 152 7.85 -6.62 -10.00
N ASN A 153 7.41 -7.48 -10.92
CA ASN A 153 6.01 -7.47 -11.33
C ASN A 153 5.08 -7.91 -10.19
N GLU A 154 5.50 -8.95 -9.48
CA GLU A 154 4.78 -9.48 -8.33
C GLU A 154 4.63 -8.46 -7.21
N ASP A 155 5.70 -7.73 -6.87
CA ASP A 155 5.66 -6.72 -5.80
C ASP A 155 4.66 -5.59 -6.08
N VAL A 156 4.61 -5.15 -7.34
CA VAL A 156 3.67 -4.12 -7.76
C VAL A 156 2.24 -4.65 -7.75
N GLU A 157 2.00 -5.88 -8.17
CA GLU A 157 0.67 -6.50 -8.16
C GLU A 157 0.15 -6.80 -6.75
N ARG A 158 1.02 -6.77 -5.74
CA ARG A 158 0.65 -6.83 -4.31
C ARG A 158 0.23 -5.47 -3.74
N CYS A 159 0.63 -4.38 -4.38
CA CYS A 159 0.33 -3.03 -3.88
C CYS A 159 -1.04 -2.55 -4.34
N SER A 160 -1.69 -1.72 -3.51
CA SER A 160 -3.03 -1.20 -3.78
C SER A 160 -3.04 -0.19 -4.94
N VAL A 161 -2.00 0.63 -5.03
CA VAL A 161 -1.86 1.68 -6.05
C VAL A 161 -0.39 1.85 -6.47
N LEU A 162 -0.17 2.59 -7.55
CA LEU A 162 1.14 3.02 -8.02
C LEU A 162 1.33 4.53 -7.79
N ALA A 163 2.56 4.92 -7.44
CA ALA A 163 3.01 6.30 -7.53
C ALA A 163 4.13 6.41 -8.57
N HIS A 164 4.10 7.48 -9.35
CA HIS A 164 5.15 7.82 -10.32
C HIS A 164 5.60 9.26 -10.11
N ILE A 165 6.85 9.45 -9.68
CA ILE A 165 7.45 10.78 -9.54
C ILE A 165 7.79 11.31 -10.94
N PRO A 166 7.17 12.42 -11.40
CA PRO A 166 7.56 13.04 -12.66
C PRO A 166 9.02 13.50 -12.57
N ALA A 167 9.84 13.01 -13.49
CA ALA A 167 11.26 13.32 -13.59
C ALA A 167 11.61 13.70 -15.02
N ASN A 168 12.86 14.10 -15.26
CA ASN A 168 13.34 14.38 -16.61
C ASN A 168 13.18 13.11 -17.48
N PRO A 169 12.45 13.16 -18.62
CA PRO A 169 12.30 11.99 -19.49
C PRO A 169 13.62 11.42 -20.00
N ALA A 170 14.68 12.23 -20.10
CA ALA A 170 16.02 11.78 -20.49
C ALA A 170 16.80 11.13 -19.35
N TYR A 171 16.40 11.33 -18.09
CA TYR A 171 17.04 10.79 -16.89
C TYR A 171 16.04 10.71 -15.73
N SER A 172 15.20 9.67 -15.74
CA SER A 172 14.07 9.52 -14.82
C SER A 172 14.35 8.66 -13.59
N SER A 173 15.56 8.14 -13.45
CA SER A 173 15.97 7.31 -12.31
C SER A 173 16.43 8.20 -11.16
N LEU A 174 15.59 8.27 -10.12
CA LEU A 174 15.95 8.92 -8.86
C LEU A 174 16.74 7.94 -7.98
N ASN A 175 17.67 8.46 -7.18
CA ASN A 175 18.26 7.68 -6.09
C ASN A 175 17.16 7.28 -5.09
N LEU A 176 17.32 6.10 -4.46
CA LEU A 176 16.34 5.53 -3.51
C LEU A 176 15.99 6.50 -2.38
N ALA A 177 16.98 7.10 -1.71
CA ALA A 177 16.74 8.02 -0.61
C ALA A 177 16.07 9.32 -1.08
N GLN A 178 16.37 9.79 -2.30
CA GLN A 178 15.71 10.95 -2.89
C GLN A 178 14.24 10.66 -3.20
N ALA A 179 13.94 9.48 -3.73
CA ALA A 179 12.58 9.03 -3.97
C ALA A 179 11.77 8.90 -2.66
N VAL A 180 12.38 8.32 -1.61
CA VAL A 180 11.81 8.29 -0.25
C VAL A 180 11.54 9.70 0.25
N GLN A 181 12.49 10.62 0.09
CA GLN A 181 12.36 12.01 0.53
C GLN A 181 11.18 12.73 -0.14
N VAL A 182 10.98 12.55 -1.45
CA VAL A 182 9.88 13.19 -2.19
C VAL A 182 8.52 12.71 -1.67
N LEU A 183 8.32 11.39 -1.54
CA LEU A 183 7.04 10.87 -1.06
C LEU A 183 6.82 11.15 0.43
N ALA A 184 7.86 11.07 1.27
CA ALA A 184 7.76 11.42 2.68
C ALA A 184 7.41 12.91 2.86
N TYR A 185 7.95 13.80 2.02
CA TYR A 185 7.61 15.22 2.03
C TYR A 185 6.16 15.50 1.63
N GLU A 186 5.70 14.93 0.52
CA GLU A 186 4.30 15.10 0.07
C GLU A 186 3.33 14.54 1.12
N LEU A 187 3.64 13.38 1.73
CA LEU A 187 2.82 12.79 2.78
C LEU A 187 2.83 13.62 4.07
N ARG A 188 3.98 14.15 4.49
CA ARG A 188 4.05 15.07 5.63
C ARG A 188 3.17 16.29 5.38
N THR A 189 3.29 16.91 4.22
CA THR A 189 2.48 18.07 3.83
C THR A 189 0.99 17.74 3.89
N ALA A 190 0.59 16.58 3.35
CA ALA A 190 -0.78 16.10 3.45
C ALA A 190 -1.24 15.92 4.90
N TYR A 191 -0.42 15.31 5.77
CA TYR A 191 -0.77 15.09 7.17
C TYR A 191 -0.84 16.36 8.01
N LEU A 192 0.00 17.35 7.72
CA LEU A 192 -0.05 18.62 8.43
C LEU A 192 -1.31 19.43 8.10
N GLY A 193 -1.99 19.11 7.00
CA GLY A 193 -3.15 19.87 6.58
C GLY A 193 -2.73 21.24 6.04
N ASP A 194 -3.46 21.71 5.05
CA ASP A 194 -3.13 22.90 4.31
C ASP A 194 -3.57 24.18 5.05
N ASP A 195 -2.85 24.57 6.12
CA ASP A 195 -2.99 25.90 6.74
C ASP A 195 -2.37 27.03 5.88
N GLY A 196 -1.89 26.74 4.64
CA GLY A 196 -1.03 27.68 3.91
C GLY A 196 -1.05 27.71 2.38
N ALA A 197 -1.76 26.83 1.66
CA ALA A 197 -1.74 26.82 0.19
C ALA A 197 -3.10 27.01 -0.49
N SER A 198 -3.90 27.96 0.01
CA SER A 198 -4.72 28.80 -0.87
C SER A 198 -3.88 29.93 -1.47
N ALA A 199 -2.90 29.61 -2.32
CA ALA A 199 -2.22 30.61 -3.16
C ALA A 199 -1.59 29.96 -4.40
N GLY A 200 -2.39 29.81 -5.46
CA GLY A 200 -1.89 29.83 -6.83
C GLY A 200 -1.93 28.50 -7.59
N ALA A 201 -3.08 28.19 -8.19
CA ALA A 201 -3.21 27.84 -9.62
C ALA A 201 -4.66 27.43 -9.96
N GLY A 202 -5.34 28.30 -10.71
CA GLY A 202 -6.29 27.93 -11.77
C GLY A 202 -7.51 27.07 -11.41
N SER A 203 -8.66 27.73 -11.22
CA SER A 203 -9.99 27.13 -11.29
C SER A 203 -10.21 26.31 -12.57
N ALA A 204 -10.69 25.07 -12.41
CA ALA A 204 -11.56 24.43 -13.40
C ALA A 204 -12.52 23.42 -12.75
N SER A 205 -13.81 23.77 -12.86
CA SER A 205 -15.03 22.94 -12.83
C SER A 205 -15.38 22.15 -11.57
N GLY A 206 -16.47 22.60 -10.94
CA GLY A 206 -17.12 22.01 -9.79
C GLY A 206 -17.74 20.63 -10.00
N LEU A 207 -17.82 19.91 -8.89
CA LEU A 207 -18.79 18.86 -8.63
C LEU A 207 -19.55 19.26 -7.36
N PRO A 208 -20.87 19.07 -7.30
CA PRO A 208 -21.67 19.51 -6.16
C PRO A 208 -21.38 18.66 -4.92
N ASN A 209 -21.30 19.34 -3.78
CA ASN A 209 -21.26 18.77 -2.45
C ASN A 209 -22.42 17.80 -2.27
N ALA A 210 -22.11 16.52 -2.04
CA ALA A 210 -23.04 15.57 -1.47
C ALA A 210 -22.88 15.62 0.05
N ASP A 211 -23.59 16.56 0.67
CA ASP A 211 -23.91 16.46 2.08
C ASP A 211 -24.81 15.25 2.32
N GLY A 212 -24.45 14.42 3.30
CA GLY A 212 -25.38 13.54 3.99
C GLY A 212 -25.42 12.09 3.54
N GLN A 213 -24.47 11.29 4.02
CA GLN A 213 -24.74 10.05 4.78
C GLN A 213 -23.39 9.39 5.08
N GLY A 214 -22.94 9.51 6.33
CA GLY A 214 -21.97 8.59 6.91
C GLY A 214 -22.61 7.22 7.02
N ALA A 215 -22.73 6.52 5.88
CA ALA A 215 -22.73 5.07 5.91
C ALA A 215 -21.39 4.69 6.50
N ALA A 216 -21.41 3.91 7.58
CA ALA A 216 -20.19 3.36 8.16
C ALA A 216 -19.48 2.55 7.08
N ALA A 217 -18.54 3.19 6.37
CA ALA A 217 -17.69 2.51 5.40
C ALA A 217 -17.03 1.35 6.15
N GLY A 218 -17.23 0.13 5.66
CA GLY A 218 -16.77 -1.06 6.35
C GLY A 218 -15.25 -1.04 6.50
N ALA A 219 -14.74 -1.75 7.49
CA ALA A 219 -13.30 -1.78 7.71
C ALA A 219 -12.59 -2.38 6.49
N LEU A 220 -11.65 -1.63 5.91
CA LEU A 220 -10.83 -2.08 4.79
C LEU A 220 -10.12 -3.40 5.13
N ALA A 221 -10.06 -4.30 4.15
CA ALA A 221 -9.37 -5.57 4.30
C ALA A 221 -7.85 -5.35 4.29
N PRO A 222 -7.11 -5.96 5.23
CA PRO A 222 -5.65 -5.93 5.18
C PRO A 222 -5.12 -6.73 3.99
N SER A 223 -3.93 -6.37 3.51
CA SER A 223 -3.29 -6.97 2.34
C SER A 223 -3.20 -8.50 2.42
N ASP A 224 -2.95 -9.07 3.60
CA ASP A 224 -2.85 -10.51 3.78
C ASP A 224 -4.22 -11.23 3.67
N ASP A 225 -5.33 -10.58 4.04
CA ASP A 225 -6.68 -11.11 3.80
C ASP A 225 -7.02 -11.11 2.30
N ILE A 226 -6.65 -10.04 1.60
CA ILE A 226 -6.85 -9.91 0.15
C ILE A 226 -6.01 -10.97 -0.60
N GLU A 227 -4.75 -11.18 -0.21
CA GLU A 227 -3.91 -12.22 -0.80
C GLU A 227 -4.48 -13.63 -0.55
N ARG A 228 -4.98 -13.91 0.66
CA ARG A 228 -5.68 -15.18 0.95
C ARG A 228 -6.94 -15.36 0.10
N MET A 229 -7.65 -14.28 -0.21
CA MET A 229 -8.78 -14.31 -1.14
C MET A 229 -8.36 -14.67 -2.56
N TYR A 230 -7.27 -14.08 -3.08
CA TYR A 230 -6.76 -14.45 -4.40
C TYR A 230 -6.35 -15.91 -4.48
N VAL A 231 -5.68 -16.44 -3.45
CA VAL A 231 -5.32 -17.86 -3.38
C VAL A 231 -6.56 -18.76 -3.40
N HIS A 232 -7.61 -18.43 -2.63
CA HIS A 232 -8.87 -19.19 -2.66
C HIS A 232 -9.54 -19.14 -4.04
N LEU A 233 -9.59 -17.95 -4.65
CA LEU A 233 -10.21 -17.74 -5.95
C LEU A 233 -9.46 -18.52 -7.05
N GLU A 234 -8.13 -18.45 -7.06
CA GLU A 234 -7.28 -19.20 -8.00
C GLU A 234 -7.53 -20.70 -7.90
N ASN A 235 -7.50 -21.24 -6.67
CA ASN A 235 -7.78 -22.66 -6.43
C ASN A 235 -9.19 -23.06 -6.91
N ALA A 236 -10.19 -22.19 -6.70
CA ALA A 236 -11.55 -22.44 -7.18
C ALA A 236 -11.63 -22.42 -8.72
N LEU A 237 -10.94 -21.50 -9.38
CA LEU A 237 -10.91 -21.42 -10.85
C LEU A 237 -10.18 -22.61 -11.48
N ILE A 238 -9.12 -23.12 -10.82
CA ILE A 238 -8.44 -24.35 -11.23
C ILE A 238 -9.36 -25.55 -11.06
N ALA A 239 -10.06 -25.65 -9.93
CA ALA A 239 -11.00 -26.74 -9.68
C ALA A 239 -12.18 -26.76 -10.68
N LEU A 240 -12.62 -25.58 -11.14
CA LEU A 240 -13.63 -25.45 -12.20
C LEU A 240 -13.09 -25.72 -13.61
N GLU A 241 -11.80 -26.03 -13.77
CA GLU A 241 -11.11 -26.15 -15.06
C GLU A 241 -11.17 -24.87 -15.92
N PHE A 242 -11.51 -23.73 -15.31
CA PHE A 242 -11.52 -22.43 -15.97
C PHE A 242 -10.09 -21.86 -16.11
N LEU A 243 -9.24 -22.16 -15.13
CA LEU A 243 -7.83 -21.77 -15.11
C LEU A 243 -6.97 -23.02 -15.22
N ASP A 244 -6.24 -23.14 -16.33
CA ASP A 244 -5.18 -24.15 -16.48
C ASP A 244 -3.90 -23.64 -15.80
N PRO A 245 -3.40 -24.32 -14.73
CA PRO A 245 -2.18 -23.91 -14.05
C PRO A 245 -0.92 -24.07 -14.91
N ALA A 246 -0.94 -24.92 -15.95
CA ALA A 246 0.17 -25.04 -16.90
C ALA A 246 0.19 -23.88 -17.92
N ASN A 247 -0.94 -23.22 -18.14
CA ASN A 247 -1.07 -22.07 -19.03
C ASN A 247 -2.00 -20.97 -18.47
N PRO A 248 -1.60 -20.32 -17.36
CA PRO A 248 -2.47 -19.39 -16.63
C PRO A 248 -2.68 -18.05 -17.35
N LYS A 249 -1.93 -17.81 -18.44
CA LYS A 249 -1.90 -16.54 -19.18
C LYS A 249 -1.70 -15.37 -18.21
N LYS A 250 -2.62 -14.39 -18.21
CA LYS A 250 -2.61 -13.21 -17.32
C LYS A 250 -3.93 -13.07 -16.54
N LEU A 251 -4.66 -14.18 -16.34
CA LEU A 251 -5.99 -14.13 -15.73
C LEU A 251 -5.93 -13.56 -14.32
N MET A 252 -5.07 -14.11 -13.45
CA MET A 252 -4.96 -13.67 -12.06
C MET A 252 -4.51 -12.22 -11.95
N SER A 253 -3.55 -11.76 -12.76
CA SER A 253 -3.16 -10.34 -12.79
C SER A 253 -4.30 -9.42 -13.22
N ARG A 254 -5.17 -9.85 -14.14
CA ARG A 254 -6.37 -9.08 -14.55
C ARG A 254 -7.43 -9.06 -13.44
N LEU A 255 -7.62 -10.16 -12.71
CA LEU A 255 -8.52 -10.23 -11.56
C LEU A 255 -8.01 -9.36 -10.41
N ARG A 256 -6.71 -9.44 -10.08
CA ARG A 256 -6.06 -8.55 -9.10
C ARG A 256 -6.32 -7.08 -9.45
N ARG A 257 -6.09 -6.68 -10.70
CA ARG A 257 -6.38 -5.33 -11.19
C ARG A 257 -7.87 -4.97 -11.08
N LEU A 258 -8.78 -5.90 -11.36
CA LEU A 258 -10.23 -5.67 -11.23
C LEU A 258 -10.59 -5.29 -9.80
N PHE A 259 -10.14 -6.08 -8.82
CA PHE A 259 -10.41 -5.92 -7.39
C PHE A 259 -9.66 -4.74 -6.75
N ALA A 260 -8.44 -4.44 -7.22
CA ALA A 260 -7.64 -3.33 -6.67
C ALA A 260 -8.30 -1.95 -6.84
N ARG A 261 -9.27 -1.81 -7.76
CA ARG A 261 -9.97 -0.54 -8.02
C ARG A 261 -11.07 -0.21 -7.01
N SER A 262 -11.60 -1.19 -6.28
CA SER A 262 -12.79 -0.99 -5.44
C SER A 262 -12.48 -0.69 -3.98
N GLY A 263 -11.23 -0.85 -3.52
CA GLY A 263 -10.88 -0.64 -2.11
C GLY A 263 -11.61 -1.61 -1.19
N LEU A 264 -11.34 -2.91 -1.34
CA LEU A 264 -12.13 -3.98 -0.72
C LEU A 264 -12.25 -3.90 0.81
N GLU A 265 -13.48 -4.09 1.28
CA GLU A 265 -13.79 -4.24 2.71
C GLU A 265 -13.63 -5.68 3.18
N ARG A 266 -13.44 -5.88 4.49
CA ARG A 266 -13.30 -7.23 5.08
C ARG A 266 -14.48 -8.14 4.79
N GLU A 267 -15.70 -7.59 4.82
CA GLU A 267 -16.92 -8.36 4.54
C GLU A 267 -16.95 -8.83 3.08
N GLU A 268 -16.61 -7.96 2.13
CA GLU A 268 -16.52 -8.30 0.71
C GLU A 268 -15.48 -9.39 0.44
N VAL A 269 -14.29 -9.26 1.06
CA VAL A 269 -13.24 -10.29 0.99
C VAL A 269 -13.75 -11.63 1.52
N ASN A 270 -14.49 -11.63 2.62
CA ASN A 270 -15.07 -12.84 3.18
C ASN A 270 -16.16 -13.45 2.29
N ILE A 271 -16.98 -12.63 1.61
CA ILE A 271 -17.98 -13.09 0.64
C ILE A 271 -17.29 -13.83 -0.51
N VAL A 272 -16.27 -13.22 -1.13
CA VAL A 272 -15.52 -13.84 -2.24
C VAL A 272 -14.84 -15.14 -1.79
N ARG A 273 -14.23 -15.15 -0.60
CA ARG A 273 -13.64 -16.37 -0.02
C ARG A 273 -14.69 -17.44 0.25
N GLY A 274 -15.89 -17.06 0.68
CA GLY A 274 -17.03 -17.95 0.88
C GLY A 274 -17.49 -18.60 -0.43
N ILE A 275 -17.62 -17.82 -1.50
CA ILE A 275 -17.96 -18.30 -2.84
C ILE A 275 -16.91 -19.32 -3.32
N ALA A 276 -15.63 -18.97 -3.25
CA ALA A 276 -14.53 -19.86 -3.64
C ALA A 276 -14.52 -21.16 -2.83
N LYS A 277 -14.77 -21.08 -1.51
CA LYS A 277 -14.90 -22.26 -0.64
C LYS A 277 -16.07 -23.15 -1.07
N HIS A 278 -17.23 -22.58 -1.35
CA HIS A 278 -18.39 -23.35 -1.79
C HIS A 278 -18.16 -24.06 -3.13
N ILE A 279 -17.48 -23.39 -4.08
CA ILE A 279 -17.06 -24.01 -5.34
C ILE A 279 -16.17 -25.23 -5.06
N LEU A 280 -15.14 -25.07 -4.24
CA LEU A 280 -14.17 -26.14 -3.93
C LEU A 280 -14.82 -27.35 -3.23
N LEU A 281 -15.83 -27.13 -2.38
CA LEU A 281 -16.58 -28.21 -1.73
C LEU A 281 -17.47 -28.99 -2.71
N ASN A 282 -18.11 -28.29 -3.65
CA ASN A 282 -19.04 -28.91 -4.59
C ASN A 282 -18.34 -29.63 -5.74
N VAL A 283 -17.17 -29.15 -6.20
CA VAL A 283 -16.39 -29.83 -7.26
C VAL A 283 -15.79 -31.15 -6.75
N LYS A 284 -15.41 -31.22 -5.46
CA LYS A 284 -14.85 -32.43 -4.85
C LYS A 284 -15.87 -33.52 -4.54
N THR A 285 -17.16 -33.20 -4.56
CA THR A 285 -18.22 -34.17 -4.30
C THR A 285 -18.77 -34.61 -5.66
N PRO A 286 -18.50 -35.85 -6.14
CA PRO A 286 -19.16 -36.32 -7.35
C PRO A 286 -20.66 -36.26 -7.09
N LYS A 287 -21.41 -35.66 -8.00
CA LYS A 287 -22.87 -35.82 -8.06
C LYS A 287 -23.13 -37.32 -8.05
N SER A 288 -23.62 -37.87 -6.94
CA SER A 288 -24.19 -39.22 -6.97
C SER A 288 -25.42 -39.12 -7.88
N ASP A 289 -25.35 -39.77 -9.03
CA ASP A 289 -26.45 -39.85 -9.99
C ASP A 289 -27.74 -40.28 -9.28
N ALA A 290 -28.67 -39.34 -9.17
CA ALA A 290 -30.04 -39.63 -8.77
C ALA A 290 -30.84 -40.01 -10.02
N ARG A 291 -31.00 -41.33 -10.19
CA ARG A 291 -32.09 -42.06 -10.86
C ARG A 291 -32.12 -42.09 -12.40
N THR A 292 -31.41 -43.07 -12.93
CA THR A 292 -31.93 -43.98 -13.96
C THR A 292 -32.92 -44.98 -13.35
N GLY A 293 -34.05 -45.21 -14.04
CA GLY A 293 -35.10 -46.20 -13.73
C GLY A 293 -36.48 -45.53 -13.74
N ALA A 294 -37.40 -45.76 -14.68
CA ALA A 294 -37.63 -46.92 -15.52
C ALA A 294 -38.31 -46.51 -16.86
N ALA A 295 -38.12 -47.35 -17.87
CA ALA A 295 -38.65 -47.23 -19.23
C ALA A 295 -40.18 -47.36 -19.32
N PRO A 296 -40.82 -46.76 -20.33
CA PRO A 296 -42.01 -47.30 -20.95
C PRO A 296 -41.60 -47.98 -22.27
N ASP A 297 -41.94 -49.25 -22.45
CA ASP A 297 -42.15 -49.87 -23.77
C ASP A 297 -42.81 -51.23 -23.52
N ASP A 298 -44.14 -51.28 -23.62
CA ASP A 298 -44.91 -52.52 -23.78
C ASP A 298 -45.53 -52.45 -25.19
N GLU A 299 -45.11 -53.38 -26.03
CA GLU A 299 -45.45 -53.53 -27.43
C GLU A 299 -46.67 -54.44 -27.57
N SER A 300 -47.56 -54.07 -28.49
CA SER A 300 -48.82 -54.74 -28.83
C SER A 300 -48.70 -56.24 -29.14
N ALA A 301 -49.56 -57.05 -28.51
CA ALA A 301 -50.21 -58.24 -29.09
C ALA A 301 -51.56 -58.49 -28.40
#